data_AF-A0A3E1E7S2-F1
#
_entry.id   AF-A0A3E1E7S2-F1
#
_cell.length_a   1.000
_cell.length_b   1.000
_cell.length_c   1.000
_cell.angle_alpha   90.00
_cell.angle_beta   90.00
_cell.angle_gamma   90.00
#
_symmetry.space_group_name_H-M   'P 1'
#
loop_
_entity.id
_entity.type
_entity.pdbx_description
1 polymer ?
#
loop_
_entity_poly.entity_id
_entity_poly.type
_entity_poly.pdbx_seq_one_letter_code
_entity_poly.pdbx_strand_id
1 'polypeptide(L)'
;MRTECASAPALAFAVRGFLKGLFVLCLTAAVFGGGGYYTYLLYIHPDVELDREKKFPGQMQPAFTDPTLAEFQKCLDIEAIGDPLASRRSYADFLDAFPDSSMAEEARTRLGALQAALLLYPRASPEKQILIVKSGDVLNKISHRLKTSPELLVEINRLETPNLRIGQRLYWVPANFTALIDRPAAKVVVFRGGDFFTQYPILETQGNARVGPPKKGVAPVVNAKVQDKPGWKEGQRVNFGEKGFRESTHWVVLSPPGHTLYTQSAEPADAVPKPPSGYGLAPDAVRELSALLRKNDSVTIK
;
A
#
# COMPACT_ATOMS: atom_id res chain seq x y z
N MET A 1 -95.66 -5.12 -51.43
CA MET A 1 -95.87 -3.84 -50.74
C MET A 1 -95.19 -3.99 -49.37
N ARG A 2 -93.93 -3.58 -49.15
CA ARG A 2 -93.41 -2.21 -48.86
C ARG A 2 -94.39 -1.45 -47.94
N THR A 3 -94.06 -1.08 -46.70
CA THR A 3 -92.94 -0.25 -46.20
C THR A 3 -92.77 -0.45 -44.67
N GLU A 4 -91.56 -0.73 -44.18
CA GLU A 4 -90.61 0.16 -43.46
C GLU A 4 -90.75 0.23 -41.92
N CYS A 5 -89.69 -0.24 -41.27
CA CYS A 5 -89.32 0.00 -39.87
C CYS A 5 -89.23 1.50 -39.58
N ALA A 6 -89.96 1.98 -38.57
CA ALA A 6 -89.73 3.28 -37.96
C ALA A 6 -89.36 3.11 -36.48
N SER A 7 -88.08 2.85 -36.24
CA SER A 7 -87.45 3.10 -34.94
C SER A 7 -86.03 3.62 -35.19
N ALA A 8 -85.61 4.66 -34.45
CA ALA A 8 -84.24 5.19 -34.36
C ALA A 8 -83.85 6.56 -34.99
N PRO A 9 -84.58 7.68 -34.78
CA PRO A 9 -83.95 9.00 -34.89
C PRO A 9 -83.74 9.74 -33.56
N ALA A 10 -84.55 9.46 -32.52
CA ALA A 10 -84.50 10.23 -31.27
C ALA A 10 -83.34 9.83 -30.32
N LEU A 11 -83.05 8.53 -30.19
CA LEU A 11 -82.01 8.02 -29.28
C LEU A 11 -80.59 8.37 -29.79
N ALA A 12 -80.37 8.33 -31.10
CA ALA A 12 -79.09 8.63 -31.72
C ALA A 12 -78.69 10.11 -31.59
N PHE A 13 -79.65 11.05 -31.56
CA PHE A 13 -79.38 12.47 -31.42
C PHE A 13 -79.02 12.85 -29.97
N ALA A 14 -79.71 12.26 -28.98
CA ALA A 14 -79.43 12.47 -27.56
C ALA A 14 -78.06 11.90 -27.14
N VAL A 15 -77.70 10.70 -27.62
CA VAL A 15 -76.39 10.07 -27.34
C VAL A 15 -75.24 10.86 -27.99
N ARG A 16 -75.42 11.41 -29.19
CA ARG A 16 -74.40 12.25 -29.87
C ARG A 16 -74.18 13.59 -29.15
N GLY A 17 -75.23 14.19 -28.59
CA GLY A 17 -75.13 15.41 -27.79
C GLY A 17 -74.41 15.17 -26.46
N PHE A 18 -74.75 14.07 -25.76
CA PHE A 18 -74.11 13.68 -24.51
C PHE A 18 -72.63 13.33 -24.68
N LEU A 19 -72.27 12.58 -25.73
CA LEU A 19 -70.88 12.21 -26.01
C LEU A 19 -70.00 13.42 -26.36
N LYS A 20 -70.56 14.42 -27.07
CA LYS A 20 -69.88 15.69 -27.33
C LYS A 20 -69.68 16.50 -26.05
N GLY A 21 -70.66 16.53 -25.15
CA GLY A 21 -70.54 17.15 -23.83
C GLY A 21 -69.45 16.50 -22.97
N LEU A 22 -69.40 15.17 -22.94
CA LEU A 22 -68.36 14.42 -22.23
C LEU A 22 -66.96 14.68 -22.81
N PHE A 23 -66.84 14.75 -24.14
CA PHE A 23 -65.56 15.05 -24.80
C PHE A 23 -65.06 16.46 -24.47
N VAL A 24 -65.94 17.46 -24.47
CA VAL A 24 -65.59 18.83 -24.07
C VAL A 24 -65.20 18.89 -22.60
N LEU A 25 -65.87 18.14 -21.73
CA LEU A 25 -65.53 18.08 -20.30
C LEU A 25 -64.19 17.39 -20.05
N CYS A 26 -63.89 16.30 -20.75
CA CYS A 26 -62.58 15.64 -20.69
C CYS A 26 -61.47 16.54 -21.25
N LEU A 27 -61.72 17.27 -22.34
CA LEU A 27 -60.73 18.17 -22.94
C LEU A 27 -60.46 19.38 -22.05
N THR A 28 -61.49 19.94 -21.41
CA THR A 28 -61.32 21.00 -20.41
C THR A 28 -60.59 20.49 -19.18
N ALA A 29 -60.94 19.32 -18.63
CA ALA A 29 -60.19 18.72 -17.52
C ALA A 29 -58.73 18.43 -17.88
N ALA A 30 -58.43 18.00 -19.11
CA ALA A 30 -57.06 17.77 -19.57
C ALA A 30 -56.27 19.08 -19.73
N VAL A 31 -56.87 20.13 -20.29
CA VAL A 31 -56.21 21.43 -20.48
C VAL A 31 -56.01 22.14 -19.15
N PHE A 32 -57.07 22.27 -18.33
CA PHE A 32 -56.99 22.94 -17.03
C PHE A 32 -56.25 22.11 -15.99
N GLY A 33 -56.45 20.79 -15.97
CA GLY A 33 -55.72 19.88 -15.09
C GLY A 33 -54.25 19.76 -15.47
N GLY A 34 -53.94 19.70 -16.78
CA GLY A 34 -52.56 19.71 -17.27
C GLY A 34 -51.85 21.03 -16.95
N GLY A 35 -52.50 22.17 -17.16
CA GLY A 35 -51.97 23.49 -16.78
C GLY A 35 -51.76 23.62 -15.26
N GLY A 36 -52.72 23.17 -14.45
CA GLY A 36 -52.62 23.14 -12.99
C GLY A 36 -51.48 22.24 -12.49
N TYR A 37 -51.31 21.06 -13.10
CA TYR A 37 -50.25 20.13 -12.73
C TYR A 37 -48.85 20.67 -13.10
N TYR A 38 -48.69 21.25 -14.29
CA TYR A 38 -47.43 21.86 -14.71
C TYR A 38 -47.09 23.12 -13.90
N THR A 39 -48.07 23.94 -13.56
CA THR A 39 -47.83 25.10 -12.67
C THR A 39 -47.46 24.67 -11.26
N TYR A 40 -48.08 23.62 -10.72
CA TYR A 40 -47.68 23.02 -9.46
C TYR A 40 -46.24 22.48 -9.53
N LEU A 41 -45.87 21.73 -10.57
CA LEU A 41 -44.53 21.18 -10.75
C LEU A 41 -43.44 22.24 -10.94
N LEU A 42 -43.72 23.29 -11.74
CA LEU A 42 -42.70 24.30 -12.07
C LEU A 42 -42.50 25.35 -10.98
N TYR A 43 -43.56 25.70 -10.23
CA TYR A 43 -43.50 26.80 -9.28
C TYR A 43 -43.65 26.35 -7.82
N ILE A 44 -44.59 25.46 -7.51
CA ILE A 44 -44.93 25.14 -6.11
C ILE A 44 -44.06 24.00 -5.57
N HIS A 45 -43.85 22.94 -6.35
CA HIS A 45 -43.03 21.79 -5.95
C HIS A 45 -41.60 22.16 -5.52
N PRO A 46 -40.83 22.98 -6.28
CA PRO A 46 -39.48 23.36 -5.88
C PRO A 46 -39.47 24.19 -4.59
N ASP A 47 -40.46 25.06 -4.37
CA ASP A 47 -40.56 25.85 -3.14
C ASP A 47 -40.88 24.96 -1.93
N VAL A 48 -41.72 23.94 -2.10
CA VAL A 48 -42.04 22.97 -1.05
C VAL A 48 -40.82 22.09 -0.73
N GLU A 49 -40.02 21.71 -1.74
CA GLU A 49 -38.77 20.98 -1.53
C GLU A 49 -37.73 21.85 -0.82
N LEU A 50 -37.56 23.12 -1.22
CA LEU A 50 -36.68 24.07 -0.55
C LEU A 50 -37.12 24.32 0.90
N ASP A 51 -38.42 24.45 1.17
CA ASP A 51 -38.92 24.62 2.53
C ASP A 51 -38.78 23.33 3.35
N ARG A 52 -38.88 22.15 2.72
CA ARG A 52 -38.61 20.86 3.35
C ARG A 52 -37.14 20.70 3.67
N GLU A 53 -36.23 21.10 2.78
CA GLU A 53 -34.79 21.16 3.01
C GLU A 53 -34.42 22.19 4.08
N LYS A 54 -35.06 23.35 4.12
CA LYS A 54 -34.83 24.37 5.17
C LYS A 54 -35.34 23.92 6.54
N LYS A 55 -36.49 23.24 6.60
CA LYS A 55 -37.08 22.73 7.86
C LYS A 55 -36.42 21.45 8.35
N PHE A 56 -35.94 20.63 7.42
CA PHE A 56 -35.22 19.40 7.67
C PHE A 56 -33.92 19.43 6.87
N PRO A 57 -32.94 20.28 7.25
CA PRO A 57 -31.63 20.23 6.63
C PRO A 57 -31.20 18.78 6.77
N GLY A 58 -30.95 18.10 5.64
CA GLY A 58 -30.53 16.71 5.65
C GLY A 58 -29.43 16.60 6.68
N GLN A 59 -29.61 15.74 7.69
CA GLN A 59 -28.63 15.60 8.75
C GLN A 59 -27.31 15.23 8.08
N MET A 60 -26.45 16.22 7.90
CA MET A 60 -25.11 16.03 7.42
C MET A 60 -24.48 15.22 8.53
N GLN A 61 -24.33 13.91 8.30
CA GLN A 61 -23.61 13.05 9.23
C GLN A 61 -22.32 13.79 9.55
N PRO A 62 -22.02 14.08 10.82
CA PRO A 62 -20.77 14.76 11.15
C PRO A 62 -19.66 13.97 10.48
N ALA A 63 -18.83 14.65 9.68
CA ALA A 63 -17.69 14.03 9.03
C ALA A 63 -16.99 13.21 10.11
N PHE A 64 -16.82 11.91 9.88
CA PHE A 64 -16.09 11.05 10.80
C PHE A 64 -14.66 11.59 10.88
N THR A 65 -14.41 12.48 11.85
CA THR A 65 -13.08 12.96 12.17
C THR A 65 -12.44 11.84 12.97
N ASP A 66 -11.66 11.00 12.29
CA ASP A 66 -10.86 9.97 12.95
C ASP A 66 -10.01 10.67 14.03
N PRO A 67 -10.28 10.41 15.33
CA PRO A 67 -9.63 11.13 16.43
C PRO A 67 -8.12 10.88 16.46
N THR A 68 -7.65 9.82 15.79
CA THR A 68 -6.24 9.47 15.69
C THR A 68 -5.46 10.37 14.74
N LEU A 69 -6.13 11.13 13.85
CA LEU A 69 -5.47 12.07 12.94
C LEU A 69 -4.67 13.15 13.68
N ALA A 70 -5.19 13.66 14.79
CA ALA A 70 -4.49 14.65 15.59
C ALA A 70 -3.23 14.07 16.26
N GLU A 71 -3.29 12.82 16.73
CA GLU A 71 -2.13 12.14 17.31
C GLU A 71 -1.09 11.78 16.24
N PHE A 72 -1.52 11.40 15.04
CA PHE A 72 -0.62 11.19 13.91
C PHE A 72 0.07 12.49 13.47
N GLN A 73 -0.67 13.61 13.48
CA GLN A 73 -0.08 14.93 13.16
C GLN A 73 1.03 15.31 14.13
N LYS A 74 0.88 15.02 15.44
CA LYS A 74 1.96 15.23 16.41
C LYS A 74 3.22 14.43 16.05
N CYS A 75 3.06 13.21 15.54
CA CYS A 75 4.20 12.41 15.09
C CYS A 75 4.91 13.07 13.90
N LEU A 76 4.16 13.65 12.95
CA LEU A 76 4.72 14.42 11.84
C LEU A 76 5.45 15.68 12.33
N ASP A 77 4.90 16.39 13.31
CA ASP A 77 5.52 17.59 13.88
C ASP A 77 6.84 17.23 14.58
N ILE A 78 6.90 16.09 15.28
CA ILE A 78 8.14 15.55 15.85
C ILE A 78 9.13 15.16 14.75
N GLU A 79 8.67 14.52 13.69
CA GLU A 79 9.52 14.18 12.54
C GLU A 79 10.12 15.42 11.89
N ALA A 80 9.35 16.50 11.76
CA ALA A 80 9.79 17.77 11.19
C ALA A 80 10.88 18.47 12.03
N ILE A 81 10.96 18.20 13.34
CA ILE A 81 12.06 18.69 14.20
C ILE A 81 13.41 18.07 13.79
N GLY A 82 13.39 16.87 13.19
CA GLY A 82 14.59 16.21 12.67
C GLY A 82 15.37 15.37 13.70
N ASP A 83 14.74 14.96 14.82
CA ASP A 83 15.32 13.99 15.75
C ASP A 83 14.82 12.56 15.42
N PRO A 84 15.62 11.72 14.73
CA PRO A 84 15.17 10.41 14.28
C PRO A 84 14.85 9.44 15.44
N LEU A 85 15.45 9.61 16.62
CA LEU A 85 15.14 8.76 17.78
C LEU A 85 13.79 9.13 18.38
N ALA A 86 13.50 10.44 18.50
CA ALA A 86 12.20 10.92 18.95
C ALA A 86 11.10 10.53 17.96
N SER A 87 11.31 10.70 16.65
CA SER A 87 10.36 10.33 15.60
C SER A 87 10.06 8.83 15.60
N ARG A 88 11.10 8.00 15.71
CA ARG A 88 10.91 6.54 15.81
C ARG A 88 10.03 6.19 17.01
N ARG A 89 10.30 6.80 18.16
CA ARG A 89 9.53 6.57 19.38
C ARG A 89 8.07 7.03 19.22
N SER A 90 7.83 8.21 18.68
CA SER A 90 6.46 8.72 18.52
C SER A 90 5.61 7.84 17.61
N TYR A 91 6.17 7.34 16.50
CA TYR A 91 5.43 6.42 15.63
C TYR A 91 5.20 5.04 16.26
N ALA A 92 6.16 4.53 17.05
CA ALA A 92 5.96 3.30 17.80
C ALA A 92 4.82 3.46 18.84
N ASP A 93 4.89 4.52 19.66
CA ASP A 93 3.88 4.83 20.67
C ASP A 93 2.48 5.02 20.03
N PHE A 94 2.42 5.65 18.84
CA PHE A 94 1.18 5.79 18.08
C PHE A 94 0.59 4.45 17.63
N LEU A 95 1.41 3.54 17.10
CA LEU A 95 0.96 2.23 16.63
C LEU A 95 0.53 1.31 17.77
N ASP A 96 1.17 1.43 18.93
CA ASP A 96 0.79 0.69 20.14
C ASP A 96 -0.55 1.19 20.69
N ALA A 97 -0.78 2.52 20.67
CA ALA A 97 -2.02 3.12 21.15
C ALA A 97 -3.20 2.96 20.17
N PHE A 98 -2.93 3.00 18.86
CA PHE A 98 -3.95 3.06 17.80
C PHE A 98 -3.67 2.07 16.65
N PRO A 99 -3.63 0.75 16.92
CA PRO A 99 -3.26 -0.25 15.92
C PRO A 99 -4.21 -0.32 14.71
N ASP A 100 -5.49 0.04 14.92
CA ASP A 100 -6.57 0.01 13.93
C ASP A 100 -6.85 1.40 13.32
N SER A 101 -5.99 2.40 13.57
CA SER A 101 -6.13 3.74 12.97
C SER A 101 -6.09 3.68 11.44
N SER A 102 -6.82 4.59 10.78
CA SER A 102 -6.68 4.80 9.34
C SER A 102 -5.26 5.18 8.91
N MET A 103 -4.47 5.76 9.83
CA MET A 103 -3.08 6.17 9.60
C MET A 103 -2.06 5.10 10.01
N ALA A 104 -2.49 3.92 10.50
CA ALA A 104 -1.58 2.89 10.99
C ALA A 104 -0.61 2.38 9.89
N GLU A 105 -1.05 2.27 8.65
CA GLU A 105 -0.17 1.83 7.55
C GLU A 105 0.90 2.86 7.17
N GLU A 106 0.53 4.14 7.15
CA GLU A 106 1.48 5.23 6.93
C GLU A 106 2.48 5.32 8.10
N ALA A 107 1.99 5.22 9.34
CA ALA A 107 2.83 5.19 10.53
C ALA A 107 3.82 4.01 10.53
N ARG A 108 3.40 2.80 10.12
CA ARG A 108 4.30 1.64 9.96
C ARG A 108 5.39 1.90 8.93
N THR A 109 5.02 2.53 7.81
CA THR A 109 5.96 2.85 6.74
C THR A 109 7.03 3.85 7.24
N ARG A 110 6.61 4.91 7.92
CA ARG A 110 7.52 5.92 8.50
C ARG A 110 8.39 5.35 9.62
N LEU A 111 7.79 4.59 10.52
CA LEU A 111 8.52 3.89 11.58
C LEU A 111 9.60 2.98 10.99
N GLY A 112 9.24 2.19 9.97
CA GLY A 112 10.15 1.29 9.28
C GLY A 112 11.33 2.00 8.63
N ALA A 113 11.06 3.10 7.91
CA ALA A 113 12.11 3.91 7.29
C ALA A 113 13.06 4.51 8.35
N LEU A 114 12.53 5.04 9.46
CA LEU A 114 13.33 5.59 10.55
C LEU A 114 14.18 4.51 11.24
N GLN A 115 13.61 3.33 11.49
CA GLN A 115 14.32 2.19 12.08
C GLN A 115 15.46 1.71 11.17
N ALA A 116 15.19 1.53 9.88
CA ALA A 116 16.19 1.15 8.88
C ALA A 116 17.31 2.20 8.79
N ALA A 117 16.96 3.49 8.70
CA ALA A 117 17.93 4.57 8.67
C ALA A 117 18.81 4.62 9.93
N LEU A 118 18.21 4.54 11.12
CA LEU A 118 18.95 4.51 12.39
C LEU A 118 19.88 3.31 12.50
N LEU A 119 19.50 2.16 11.94
CA LEU A 119 20.32 0.95 11.93
C LEU A 119 21.45 1.03 10.90
N LEU A 120 21.19 1.45 9.66
CA LEU A 120 22.16 1.42 8.56
C LEU A 120 23.11 2.64 8.53
N TYR A 121 22.84 3.66 9.35
CA TYR A 121 23.72 4.84 9.42
C TYR A 121 24.91 4.66 10.36
N PRO A 122 26.16 5.06 10.01
CA PRO A 122 27.37 4.81 10.80
C PRO A 122 27.53 5.75 12.01
N ARG A 123 26.49 5.86 12.83
CA ARG A 123 26.52 6.57 14.11
C ARG A 123 26.14 5.64 15.25
N ALA A 124 26.55 6.05 16.45
CA ALA A 124 26.13 5.39 17.67
C ALA A 124 24.59 5.43 17.78
N SER A 125 24.01 4.28 18.07
CA SER A 125 22.60 4.14 18.44
C SER A 125 22.49 3.10 19.56
N PRO A 126 21.42 3.13 20.38
CA PRO A 126 21.27 2.21 21.51
C PRO A 126 21.34 0.73 21.13
N GLU A 127 21.01 0.41 19.88
CA GLU A 127 20.96 -0.97 19.38
C GLU A 127 22.30 -1.49 18.87
N LYS A 128 23.30 -0.60 18.69
CA LYS A 128 24.59 -0.91 18.09
C LYS A 128 25.65 -1.15 19.15
N GLN A 129 26.45 -2.18 18.91
CA GLN A 129 27.64 -2.47 19.69
C GLN A 129 28.88 -2.07 18.90
N ILE A 130 29.97 -1.76 19.61
CA ILE A 130 31.26 -1.39 19.00
C ILE A 130 32.24 -2.56 19.14
N LEU A 131 32.88 -2.90 18.03
CA LEU A 131 34.00 -3.84 17.95
C LEU A 131 35.26 -3.08 17.52
N ILE A 132 36.39 -3.36 18.15
CA ILE A 132 37.71 -2.95 17.66
C ILE A 132 38.32 -4.12 16.89
N VAL A 133 38.63 -3.89 15.61
CA VAL A 133 39.24 -4.89 14.73
C VAL A 133 40.62 -5.29 15.25
N LYS A 134 40.85 -6.60 15.38
CA LYS A 134 42.14 -7.17 15.82
C LYS A 134 42.88 -7.83 14.66
N SER A 135 44.15 -8.17 14.87
CA SER A 135 44.93 -8.93 13.89
C SER A 135 44.24 -10.26 13.57
N GLY A 136 44.12 -10.58 12.27
CA GLY A 136 43.45 -11.78 11.78
C GLY A 136 41.92 -11.74 11.80
N ASP A 137 41.30 -10.61 12.15
CA ASP A 137 39.88 -10.39 11.92
C ASP A 137 39.62 -10.09 10.43
N VAL A 138 38.64 -10.79 9.86
CA VAL A 138 38.08 -10.55 8.52
C VAL A 138 36.56 -10.49 8.64
N LEU A 139 35.88 -9.78 7.73
CA LEU A 139 34.43 -9.58 7.81
C LEU A 139 33.65 -10.88 8.02
N ASN A 140 34.00 -11.95 7.29
CA ASN A 140 33.30 -13.23 7.41
C ASN A 140 33.50 -13.88 8.79
N LYS A 141 34.71 -13.81 9.36
CA LYS A 141 35.00 -14.37 10.69
C LYS A 141 34.28 -13.57 11.78
N ILE A 142 34.27 -12.24 11.65
CA ILE A 142 33.52 -11.36 12.55
C ILE A 142 32.03 -11.63 12.46
N SER A 143 31.48 -11.74 11.24
CA SER A 143 30.05 -11.91 11.02
C SER A 143 29.52 -13.21 11.62
N HIS A 144 30.25 -14.32 11.42
CA HIS A 144 29.93 -15.61 12.04
C HIS A 144 29.99 -15.55 13.56
N ARG A 145 31.06 -14.96 14.14
CA ARG A 145 31.22 -14.83 15.60
C ARG A 145 30.09 -14.04 16.24
N LEU A 146 29.66 -12.96 15.59
CA LEU A 146 28.68 -12.01 16.12
C LEU A 146 27.24 -12.29 15.65
N LYS A 147 27.02 -13.38 14.91
CA LYS A 147 25.72 -13.73 14.30
C LYS A 147 25.12 -12.58 13.47
N THR A 148 25.97 -11.87 12.73
CA THR A 148 25.57 -10.81 11.78
C THR A 148 25.86 -11.24 10.34
N SER A 149 25.85 -10.32 9.38
CA SER A 149 26.20 -10.59 7.97
C SER A 149 27.36 -9.70 7.51
N PRO A 150 28.24 -10.17 6.60
CA PRO A 150 29.26 -9.31 5.99
C PRO A 150 28.65 -8.09 5.29
N GLU A 151 27.52 -8.25 4.61
CA GLU A 151 26.82 -7.17 3.91
C GLU A 151 26.30 -6.12 4.90
N LEU A 152 25.70 -6.55 6.01
CA LEU A 152 25.20 -5.65 7.05
C LEU A 152 26.34 -4.91 7.73
N LEU A 153 27.47 -5.57 8.00
CA LEU A 153 28.66 -4.92 8.54
C LEU A 153 29.20 -3.84 7.60
N VAL A 154 29.27 -4.13 6.31
CA VAL A 154 29.68 -3.15 5.28
C VAL A 154 28.71 -1.98 5.25
N GLU A 155 27.41 -2.25 5.28
CA GLU A 155 26.39 -1.22 5.14
C GLU A 155 26.32 -0.30 6.37
N ILE A 156 26.23 -0.87 7.58
CA ILE A 156 26.18 -0.12 8.85
C ILE A 156 27.40 0.80 9.00
N ASN A 157 28.57 0.36 8.55
CA ASN A 157 29.82 1.11 8.70
C ASN A 157 30.21 1.91 7.46
N ARG A 158 29.41 1.86 6.38
CA ARG A 158 29.73 2.44 5.07
C ARG A 158 31.14 2.11 4.59
N LEU A 159 31.53 0.84 4.72
CA LEU A 159 32.85 0.40 4.27
C LEU A 159 32.92 0.46 2.74
N GLU A 160 33.93 1.15 2.21
CA GLU A 160 34.19 1.21 0.77
C GLU A 160 34.71 -0.12 0.23
N THR A 161 35.46 -0.86 1.07
CA THR A 161 36.03 -2.15 0.72
C THR A 161 35.78 -3.15 1.85
N PRO A 162 35.74 -4.45 1.55
CA PRO A 162 35.63 -5.49 2.57
C PRO A 162 36.90 -5.64 3.45
N ASN A 163 37.96 -4.89 3.16
CA ASN A 163 39.23 -4.97 3.87
C ASN A 163 39.18 -4.16 5.17
N LEU A 164 39.52 -4.81 6.29
CA LEU A 164 39.52 -4.20 7.61
C LEU A 164 40.92 -3.77 8.03
N ARG A 165 41.02 -2.68 8.78
CA ARG A 165 42.28 -2.20 9.37
C ARG A 165 42.34 -2.53 10.85
N ILE A 166 43.48 -2.99 11.35
CA ILE A 166 43.68 -3.24 12.77
C ILE A 166 43.45 -1.94 13.56
N GLY A 167 42.71 -2.02 14.67
CA GLY A 167 42.32 -0.86 15.47
C GLY A 167 41.10 -0.11 14.95
N GLN A 168 40.56 -0.47 13.78
CA GLN A 168 39.34 0.13 13.24
C GLN A 168 38.15 -0.14 14.16
N ARG A 169 37.34 0.89 14.39
CA ARG A 169 36.07 0.79 15.12
C ARG A 169 34.96 0.40 14.15
N LEU A 170 34.24 -0.66 14.45
CA LEU A 170 33.08 -1.12 13.69
C LEU A 170 31.85 -1.15 14.59
N TYR A 171 30.75 -0.58 14.11
CA TYR A 171 29.42 -0.81 14.65
C TYR A 171 28.86 -2.12 14.12
N TRP A 172 28.14 -2.85 14.96
CA TRP A 172 27.49 -4.09 14.55
C TRP A 172 26.22 -4.34 15.35
N VAL A 173 25.36 -5.18 14.77
CA VAL A 173 24.15 -5.72 15.39
C VAL A 173 23.97 -7.19 14.99
N PRO A 174 23.37 -8.05 15.84
CA PRO A 174 22.93 -9.37 15.41
C PRO A 174 21.93 -9.26 14.26
N ALA A 175 22.09 -10.09 13.21
CA ALA A 175 21.20 -10.11 12.05
C ALA A 175 20.14 -11.20 12.25
N ASN A 176 19.18 -10.97 13.14
CA ASN A 176 18.06 -11.87 13.43
C ASN A 176 16.79 -11.45 12.68
N PHE A 177 16.92 -11.28 11.36
CA PHE A 177 15.84 -10.82 10.51
C PHE A 177 15.07 -11.96 9.87
N THR A 178 13.77 -11.75 9.67
CA THR A 178 12.90 -12.59 8.85
C THR A 178 12.05 -11.68 7.96
N ALA A 179 11.49 -12.23 6.88
CA ALA A 179 10.65 -11.46 5.97
C ALA A 179 9.30 -12.16 5.71
N LEU A 180 8.27 -11.36 5.47
CA LEU A 180 6.96 -11.77 5.02
C LEU A 180 6.65 -11.05 3.70
N ILE A 181 6.41 -11.81 2.64
CA ILE A 181 5.84 -11.30 1.40
C ILE A 181 4.32 -11.43 1.53
N ASP A 182 3.64 -10.33 1.81
CA ASP A 182 2.18 -10.27 1.91
C ASP A 182 1.61 -9.93 0.52
N ARG A 183 1.20 -10.97 -0.23
CA ARG A 183 0.65 -10.77 -1.57
C ARG A 183 -0.67 -10.01 -1.55
N PRO A 184 -1.65 -10.33 -0.66
CA PRO A 184 -2.88 -9.54 -0.57
C PRO A 184 -2.65 -8.05 -0.33
N ALA A 185 -1.72 -7.70 0.56
CA ALA A 185 -1.38 -6.31 0.87
C ALA A 185 -0.31 -5.70 -0.05
N ALA A 186 0.18 -6.47 -1.04
CA ALA A 186 1.23 -6.06 -1.99
C ALA A 186 2.45 -5.42 -1.31
N LYS A 187 2.97 -6.03 -0.24
CA LYS A 187 4.13 -5.51 0.49
C LYS A 187 5.04 -6.60 1.04
N VAL A 188 6.29 -6.24 1.29
CA VAL A 188 7.26 -7.05 2.02
C VAL A 188 7.45 -6.44 3.40
N VAL A 189 7.15 -7.21 4.44
CA VAL A 189 7.35 -6.84 5.85
C VAL A 189 8.58 -7.54 6.37
N VAL A 190 9.46 -6.82 7.06
CA VAL A 190 10.66 -7.35 7.69
C VAL A 190 10.49 -7.31 9.19
N PHE A 191 10.86 -8.38 9.86
CA PHE A 191 10.86 -8.50 11.31
C PHE A 191 12.27 -8.66 11.82
N ARG A 192 12.52 -8.20 13.03
CA ARG A 192 13.80 -8.39 13.74
C ARG A 192 13.51 -8.94 15.13
N GLY A 193 13.94 -10.18 15.39
CA GLY A 193 13.65 -10.83 16.66
C GLY A 193 12.16 -11.13 16.91
N GLY A 194 11.31 -11.04 15.89
CA GLY A 194 9.86 -11.24 15.97
C GLY A 194 9.05 -9.95 15.87
N ASP A 195 9.67 -8.80 16.18
CA ASP A 195 9.01 -7.50 16.14
C ASP A 195 9.08 -6.87 14.76
N PHE A 196 8.10 -6.04 14.43
CA PHE A 196 8.09 -5.26 13.19
C PHE A 196 9.36 -4.41 13.07
N PHE A 197 10.09 -4.55 11.96
CA PHE A 197 11.29 -3.76 11.70
C PHE A 197 11.08 -2.72 10.60
N THR A 198 10.57 -3.12 9.44
CA THR A 198 10.26 -2.20 8.33
C THR A 198 9.32 -2.86 7.32
N GLN A 199 8.76 -2.08 6.39
CA GLN A 199 7.97 -2.61 5.26
C GLN A 199 8.24 -1.85 3.97
N TYR A 200 8.07 -2.55 2.85
CA TYR A 200 8.27 -2.01 1.51
C TYR A 200 7.11 -2.38 0.59
N PRO A 201 6.57 -1.45 -0.20
CA PRO A 201 5.56 -1.77 -1.21
C PRO A 201 6.18 -2.62 -2.33
N ILE A 202 5.40 -3.58 -2.82
CA ILE A 202 5.69 -4.30 -4.06
C ILE A 202 5.14 -3.45 -5.20
N LEU A 203 6.03 -3.03 -6.10
CA LEU A 203 5.73 -2.08 -7.16
C LEU A 203 5.42 -2.77 -8.49
N GLU A 204 6.03 -3.94 -8.74
CA GLU A 204 5.71 -4.78 -9.89
C GLU A 204 5.84 -6.27 -9.57
N THR A 205 5.33 -7.11 -10.47
CA THR A 205 5.49 -8.57 -10.41
C THR A 205 5.97 -9.11 -11.75
N GLN A 206 6.80 -10.14 -11.70
CA GLN A 206 7.36 -10.80 -12.88
C GLN A 206 6.99 -12.29 -12.93
N GLY A 207 6.73 -12.79 -14.12
CA GLY A 207 6.45 -14.21 -14.38
C GLY A 207 5.18 -14.69 -13.67
N ASN A 208 5.34 -15.72 -12.83
CA ASN A 208 4.23 -16.35 -12.12
C ASN A 208 3.87 -15.68 -10.78
N ALA A 209 4.65 -14.69 -10.35
CA ALA A 209 4.40 -13.95 -9.12
C ALA A 209 3.14 -13.11 -9.28
N ARG A 210 2.33 -13.05 -8.22
CA ARG A 210 1.07 -12.32 -8.19
C ARG A 210 0.90 -11.64 -6.84
N VAL A 211 0.28 -10.46 -6.86
CA VAL A 211 -0.17 -9.69 -5.69
C VAL A 211 -1.65 -9.35 -5.84
N GLY A 212 -2.27 -8.90 -4.75
CA GLY A 212 -3.69 -8.60 -4.64
C GLY A 212 -4.51 -9.74 -4.02
N PRO A 213 -5.80 -9.50 -3.76
CA PRO A 213 -6.67 -10.46 -3.11
C PRO A 213 -6.78 -11.75 -3.95
N PRO A 214 -6.77 -12.94 -3.31
CA PRO A 214 -6.89 -14.19 -4.02
C PRO A 214 -8.23 -14.26 -4.77
N LYS A 215 -8.18 -14.67 -6.05
CA LYS A 215 -9.39 -14.76 -6.90
C LYS A 215 -10.43 -15.74 -6.34
N LYS A 216 -9.99 -16.80 -5.66
CA LYS A 216 -10.82 -17.79 -4.93
C LYS A 216 -9.99 -18.43 -3.82
N GLY A 217 -10.59 -18.65 -2.64
CA GLY A 217 -9.97 -19.35 -1.52
C GLY A 217 -8.83 -18.57 -0.84
N VAL A 218 -8.10 -19.26 0.05
CA VAL A 218 -6.91 -18.72 0.71
C VAL A 218 -5.69 -19.04 -0.15
N ALA A 219 -4.85 -18.03 -0.44
CA ALA A 219 -3.62 -18.27 -1.19
C ALA A 219 -2.68 -19.17 -0.37
N PRO A 220 -1.98 -20.14 -1.00
CA PRO A 220 -1.14 -21.07 -0.27
C PRO A 220 0.04 -20.34 0.36
N VAL A 221 0.30 -20.62 1.64
CA VAL A 221 1.47 -20.10 2.35
C VAL A 221 2.70 -20.87 1.88
N VAL A 222 3.72 -20.15 1.42
CA VAL A 222 5.01 -20.74 1.02
C VAL A 222 6.04 -20.38 2.08
N ASN A 223 6.69 -21.40 2.63
CA ASN A 223 7.86 -21.23 3.48
C ASN A 223 9.10 -21.25 2.59
N ALA A 224 9.73 -20.10 2.44
CA ALA A 224 10.93 -19.92 1.65
C ALA A 224 12.13 -19.55 2.54
N LYS A 225 13.32 -19.62 1.96
CA LYS A 225 14.57 -19.16 2.57
C LYS A 225 15.38 -18.36 1.58
N VAL A 226 16.14 -17.40 2.07
CA VAL A 226 17.10 -16.67 1.23
C VAL A 226 18.18 -17.63 0.75
N GLN A 227 18.25 -17.82 -0.56
CA GLN A 227 19.21 -18.70 -1.21
C GLN A 227 20.48 -17.95 -1.61
N ASP A 228 20.31 -16.77 -2.22
CA ASP A 228 21.38 -16.00 -2.84
C ASP A 228 21.03 -14.51 -2.88
N LYS A 229 22.05 -13.65 -2.95
CA LYS A 229 21.91 -12.18 -2.99
C LYS A 229 22.82 -11.51 -4.03
N PRO A 230 22.72 -11.91 -5.31
CA PRO A 230 23.51 -11.31 -6.39
C PRO A 230 23.14 -9.85 -6.67
N GLY A 231 24.10 -9.15 -7.27
CA GLY A 231 23.94 -7.86 -7.90
C GLY A 231 24.01 -7.97 -9.43
N TRP A 232 23.52 -6.95 -10.13
CA TRP A 232 23.61 -6.79 -11.57
C TRP A 232 24.09 -5.40 -11.94
N LYS A 233 25.15 -5.36 -12.74
CA LYS A 233 25.73 -4.14 -13.29
C LYS A 233 26.02 -4.38 -14.77
N GLU A 234 25.53 -3.50 -15.64
CA GLU A 234 25.74 -3.59 -17.10
C GLU A 234 25.33 -4.97 -17.66
N GLY A 235 24.23 -5.55 -17.15
CA GLY A 235 23.74 -6.87 -17.53
C GLY A 235 24.52 -8.06 -16.98
N GLN A 236 25.65 -7.84 -16.32
CA GLN A 236 26.48 -8.89 -15.72
C GLN A 236 26.15 -9.07 -14.24
N ARG A 237 26.18 -10.33 -13.80
CA ARG A 237 26.04 -10.68 -12.39
C ARG A 237 27.32 -10.29 -11.64
N VAL A 238 27.15 -9.62 -10.52
CA VAL A 238 28.21 -9.19 -9.60
C VAL A 238 27.89 -9.73 -8.22
N ASN A 239 28.84 -10.37 -7.55
CA ASN A 239 28.62 -10.90 -6.19
C ASN A 239 29.19 -9.97 -5.11
N PHE A 240 28.76 -10.17 -3.87
CA PHE A 240 29.29 -9.42 -2.75
C PHE A 240 30.81 -9.57 -2.63
N GLY A 241 31.50 -8.43 -2.49
CA GLY A 241 32.97 -8.36 -2.45
C GLY A 241 33.64 -8.09 -3.79
N GLU A 242 32.90 -8.22 -4.90
CA GLU A 242 33.38 -7.84 -6.23
C GLU A 242 33.25 -6.33 -6.47
N LYS A 243 34.11 -5.78 -7.33
CA LYS A 243 34.06 -4.37 -7.72
C LYS A 243 32.74 -4.10 -8.45
N GLY A 244 32.05 -3.04 -8.07
CA GLY A 244 30.79 -2.67 -8.70
C GLY A 244 29.54 -3.19 -7.98
N PHE A 245 29.67 -4.07 -6.98
CA PHE A 245 28.52 -4.62 -6.27
C PHE A 245 27.68 -3.53 -5.59
N ARG A 246 28.34 -2.56 -4.95
CA ARG A 246 27.68 -1.48 -4.22
C ARG A 246 26.80 -0.61 -5.11
N GLU A 247 27.23 -0.33 -6.35
CA GLU A 247 26.48 0.46 -7.32
C GLU A 247 25.58 -0.40 -8.22
N SER A 248 25.56 -1.72 -8.01
CA SER A 248 24.74 -2.64 -8.79
C SER A 248 23.28 -2.62 -8.33
N THR A 249 22.39 -3.06 -9.20
CA THR A 249 21.04 -3.43 -8.79
C THR A 249 21.07 -4.77 -8.07
N HIS A 250 20.23 -4.98 -7.07
CA HIS A 250 20.31 -6.17 -6.23
C HIS A 250 19.09 -7.07 -6.42
N TRP A 251 19.28 -8.38 -6.29
CA TRP A 251 18.19 -9.33 -6.04
C TRP A 251 18.41 -10.05 -4.71
N VAL A 252 17.30 -10.49 -4.11
CA VAL A 252 17.26 -11.48 -3.03
C VAL A 252 16.51 -12.70 -3.56
N VAL A 253 17.26 -13.73 -3.92
CA VAL A 253 16.75 -14.97 -4.52
C VAL A 253 16.31 -15.91 -3.41
N LEU A 254 15.09 -16.46 -3.53
CA LEU A 254 14.52 -17.36 -2.54
C LEU A 254 14.45 -18.80 -3.06
N SER A 255 14.50 -19.75 -2.13
CA SER A 255 14.22 -21.17 -2.35
C SER A 255 12.94 -21.54 -1.58
N PRO A 256 11.93 -22.19 -2.18
CA PRO A 256 11.92 -22.75 -3.55
C PRO A 256 11.95 -21.67 -4.64
N PRO A 257 12.44 -22.01 -5.85
CA PRO A 257 12.57 -21.06 -6.95
C PRO A 257 11.20 -20.53 -7.40
N GLY A 258 11.21 -19.38 -8.08
CA GLY A 258 10.00 -18.68 -8.51
C GLY A 258 9.62 -17.48 -7.64
N HIS A 259 10.39 -17.23 -6.58
CA HIS A 259 10.24 -16.07 -5.71
C HIS A 259 11.58 -15.35 -5.60
N THR A 260 11.66 -14.16 -6.18
CA THR A 260 12.85 -13.29 -6.10
C THR A 260 12.38 -11.88 -5.77
N LEU A 261 12.98 -11.24 -4.77
CA LEU A 261 12.82 -9.80 -4.58
C LEU A 261 13.87 -9.12 -5.45
N TYR A 262 13.48 -8.25 -6.37
CA TYR A 262 14.41 -7.65 -7.33
C TYR A 262 14.20 -6.15 -7.46
N THR A 263 15.26 -5.46 -7.85
CA THR A 263 15.24 -4.01 -8.07
C THR A 263 14.41 -3.69 -9.32
N GLN A 264 13.36 -2.89 -9.16
CA GLN A 264 12.67 -2.25 -10.28
C GLN A 264 13.29 -0.87 -10.52
N SER A 265 13.64 -0.57 -11.77
CA SER A 265 14.03 0.79 -12.15
C SER A 265 12.81 1.66 -12.42
N ALA A 266 12.87 2.92 -11.98
CA ALA A 266 11.89 3.94 -12.33
C ALA A 266 12.09 4.50 -13.75
N GLU A 267 13.31 4.40 -14.30
CA GLU A 267 13.65 4.97 -15.60
C GLU A 267 13.68 3.88 -16.71
N PRO A 268 13.00 4.09 -17.85
CA PRO A 268 12.96 3.12 -18.95
C PRO A 268 14.33 2.83 -19.58
N ALA A 269 15.28 3.75 -19.47
CA ALA A 269 16.62 3.64 -20.06
C ALA A 269 17.54 2.68 -19.29
N ASP A 270 17.26 2.48 -17.99
CA ASP A 270 17.96 1.53 -17.14
C ASP A 270 17.28 0.17 -17.26
N ALA A 271 17.58 -0.57 -18.33
CA ALA A 271 17.13 -1.94 -18.48
C ALA A 271 17.78 -2.84 -17.40
N VAL A 272 17.16 -2.89 -16.22
CA VAL A 272 17.59 -3.73 -15.11
C VAL A 272 17.22 -5.19 -15.41
N PRO A 273 18.14 -6.14 -15.21
CA PRO A 273 17.84 -7.56 -15.36
C PRO A 273 16.64 -7.97 -14.51
N LYS A 274 15.69 -8.69 -15.11
CA LYS A 274 14.49 -9.22 -14.43
C LYS A 274 14.65 -10.72 -14.17
N PRO A 275 14.22 -11.23 -12.99
CA PRO A 275 14.21 -12.66 -12.71
C PRO A 275 13.14 -13.38 -13.53
N PRO A 276 13.18 -14.72 -13.63
CA PRO A 276 12.10 -15.50 -14.25
C PRO A 276 10.75 -15.28 -13.55
N SER A 277 10.77 -15.13 -12.23
CA SER A 277 9.59 -14.75 -11.45
C SER A 277 9.97 -14.11 -10.12
N GLY A 278 9.21 -13.09 -9.72
CA GLY A 278 9.50 -12.34 -8.51
C GLY A 278 8.65 -11.09 -8.29
N TYR A 279 9.03 -10.32 -7.27
CA TYR A 279 8.40 -9.10 -6.82
C TYR A 279 9.41 -7.95 -6.95
N GLY A 280 9.05 -6.92 -7.72
CA GLY A 280 9.87 -5.74 -7.92
C GLY A 280 9.63 -4.73 -6.81
N LEU A 281 10.72 -4.19 -6.25
CA LEU A 281 10.69 -3.14 -5.24
C LEU A 281 11.64 -2.01 -5.62
N ALA A 282 11.52 -0.88 -4.92
CA ALA A 282 12.42 0.25 -5.09
C ALA A 282 13.90 -0.16 -4.88
N PRO A 283 14.86 0.48 -5.59
CA PRO A 283 16.28 0.13 -5.49
C PRO A 283 16.82 0.12 -4.05
N ASP A 284 16.48 1.13 -3.26
CA ASP A 284 16.91 1.20 -1.85
C ASP A 284 16.32 0.06 -1.02
N ALA A 285 15.04 -0.28 -1.20
CA ALA A 285 14.41 -1.36 -0.47
C ALA A 285 15.14 -2.70 -0.68
N VAL A 286 15.52 -3.03 -1.92
CA VAL A 286 16.19 -4.31 -2.20
C VAL A 286 17.63 -4.32 -1.72
N ARG A 287 18.33 -3.18 -1.80
CA ARG A 287 19.67 -3.01 -1.23
C ARG A 287 19.65 -3.21 0.29
N GLU A 288 18.68 -2.62 0.97
CA GLU A 288 18.49 -2.79 2.41
C GLU A 288 18.12 -4.23 2.77
N LEU A 289 17.16 -4.84 2.07
CA LEU A 289 16.81 -6.25 2.26
C LEU A 289 18.00 -7.18 2.05
N SER A 290 18.84 -6.90 1.05
CA SER A 290 20.06 -7.66 0.79
C SER A 290 21.07 -7.53 1.94
N ALA A 291 21.18 -6.37 2.59
CA ALA A 291 22.03 -6.20 3.76
C ALA A 291 21.45 -6.91 5.00
N LEU A 292 20.16 -6.73 5.26
CA LEU A 292 19.47 -7.20 6.46
C LEU A 292 19.32 -8.73 6.49
N LEU A 293 18.91 -9.35 5.37
CA LEU A 293 18.66 -10.78 5.31
C LEU A 293 19.95 -11.56 5.00
N ARG A 294 20.21 -12.61 5.77
CA ARG A 294 21.29 -13.56 5.53
C ARG A 294 20.81 -14.73 4.69
N LYS A 295 21.78 -15.41 4.09
CA LYS A 295 21.56 -16.74 3.53
C LYS A 295 20.92 -17.66 4.58
N ASN A 296 19.89 -18.38 4.17
CA ASN A 296 19.03 -19.27 4.97
C ASN A 296 18.07 -18.58 5.96
N ASP A 297 18.03 -17.24 6.03
CA ASP A 297 16.99 -16.57 6.82
C ASP A 297 15.62 -16.87 6.20
N SER A 298 14.63 -17.04 7.08
CA SER A 298 13.27 -17.46 6.70
C SER A 298 12.51 -16.31 6.03
N VAL A 299 11.83 -16.65 4.94
CA VAL A 299 10.89 -15.77 4.26
C VAL A 299 9.56 -16.49 4.10
N THR A 300 8.49 -15.96 4.68
CA THR A 300 7.14 -16.48 4.50
C THR A 300 6.45 -15.73 3.37
N ILE A 301 5.72 -16.43 2.52
CA ILE A 301 4.94 -15.81 1.44
C ILE A 301 3.48 -16.16 1.68
N LYS A 302 2.65 -15.13 1.86
CA LYS A 302 1.22 -15.26 2.16
C LYS A 302 0.39 -14.78 0.98
#